data_AF-A0A6P2CYS0-F1
#
_entry.id   AF-A0A6P2CYS0-F1
#
_cell.length_a   1.000
_cell.length_b   1.000
_cell.length_c   1.000
_cell.angle_alpha   90.00
_cell.angle_beta   90.00
_cell.angle_gamma   90.00
#
_symmetry.space_group_name_H-M   'P 1'
#
loop_
_entity.id
_entity.type
_entity.pdbx_description
1 polymer ?
#
loop_
_entity_poly.entity_id
_entity_poly.type
_entity_poly.pdbx_seq_one_letter_code
_entity_poly.pdbx_strand_id
1 'polypeptide(L)'
;MSTVTQAALAHSYGDIVTDILTRMVGGIANEPIRFAEGVARYALTRPTAQVFTVTGLVRPVDGDGQPYTFVDGGDFAFDPATNEIVWSDSKDAHLPQDDTDFYVDYRPIDASSPLDDVSVGSVTRILSEAIGREISILYDRLKDVYLSAFVDTATGGDLDRVVAILGVSRRGADARVGEATFFGVAGRRDAVNIPVGTAVSTVKGDRFLTTESRVLQASQSSIDVPIRAEKATLAAAGEITKLVITIPGIASVRNRDALTPPEKKESDDELRTRAKGYLRSIGKATRKALEAAISEAGGTLADFADPNTAPPDKLPPTAPGVVRLVVNCPADKLAAVKQAIGETRAAGVLTVFGLAQVLIRPRLKVNVARPLTPKRRAELLDAIVSALRQIVTAVPPGESPVGKDLLDQLKARVPEVQAARFADLMAWTIDDTGKRTQARDRIQAVPNPDATSPAPVPATDDDVEAGAFQVSTTLGGNPVPLALEIQPTDILLLEGTSP
;
A
#
# COMPACT_ATOMS: atom_id res chain seq x y z
N MET A 1 9.30 -11.43 15.67
CA MET A 1 9.35 -12.40 16.78
C MET A 1 10.61 -13.21 16.59
N SER A 2 11.47 -13.30 17.60
CA SER A 2 12.61 -14.22 17.53
C SER A 2 12.05 -15.65 17.47
N THR A 3 12.67 -16.51 16.67
CA THR A 3 12.36 -17.95 16.56
C THR A 3 12.27 -18.63 17.94
N VAL A 4 13.05 -18.15 18.91
CA VAL A 4 13.03 -18.54 20.32
C VAL A 4 11.66 -18.35 21.00
N THR A 5 10.91 -17.29 20.67
CA THR A 5 9.56 -17.04 21.25
C THR A 5 8.49 -17.95 20.64
N GLN A 6 8.69 -18.46 19.42
CA GLN A 6 7.77 -19.45 18.82
C GLN A 6 7.97 -20.84 19.41
N ALA A 7 9.22 -21.23 19.74
CA ALA A 7 9.51 -22.52 20.36
C ALA A 7 8.97 -22.61 21.80
N ALA A 8 9.05 -21.53 22.59
CA ALA A 8 8.61 -21.51 23.99
C ALA A 8 7.08 -21.58 24.21
N LEU A 9 6.28 -21.43 23.15
CA LEU A 9 4.80 -21.41 23.23
C LEU A 9 4.13 -22.64 22.61
N ALA A 10 4.91 -23.59 22.09
CA ALA A 10 4.40 -24.75 21.38
C ALA A 10 4.78 -26.05 22.10
N HIS A 11 4.28 -26.24 23.32
CA HIS A 11 4.31 -27.56 23.94
C HIS A 11 3.34 -28.47 23.19
N SER A 12 3.84 -29.51 22.53
CA SER A 12 2.94 -30.48 21.90
C SER A 12 2.20 -31.28 22.97
N TYR A 13 1.03 -31.82 22.61
CA TYR A 13 0.31 -32.75 23.48
C TYR A 13 1.20 -33.91 23.94
N GLY A 14 2.06 -34.43 23.05
CA GLY A 14 2.99 -35.52 23.37
C GLY A 14 4.01 -35.12 24.43
N ASP A 15 4.56 -33.90 24.32
CA ASP A 15 5.55 -33.40 25.29
C ASP A 15 4.91 -33.20 26.66
N ILE A 16 3.69 -32.65 26.70
CA ILE A 16 2.94 -32.43 27.95
C ILE A 16 2.66 -33.76 28.64
N VAL A 17 2.18 -34.76 27.91
CA VAL A 17 1.89 -36.08 28.48
C VAL A 17 3.17 -36.75 28.96
N THR A 18 4.26 -36.65 28.21
CA THR A 18 5.55 -37.23 28.59
C THR A 18 6.11 -36.57 29.84
N ASP A 19 6.07 -35.24 29.94
CA ASP A 19 6.48 -34.48 31.13
C ASP A 19 5.66 -34.87 32.37
N ILE A 20 4.33 -34.98 32.23
CA ILE A 20 3.44 -35.42 33.31
C ILE A 20 3.81 -36.85 33.75
N LEU A 21 3.95 -37.79 32.82
CA LEU A 21 4.26 -39.19 33.13
C LEU A 21 5.62 -39.33 33.81
N THR A 22 6.64 -38.66 33.28
CA THR A 22 7.99 -38.66 33.85
C THR A 22 7.99 -38.15 35.28
N ARG A 23 7.30 -37.02 35.55
CA ARG A 23 7.18 -36.49 36.91
C ARG A 23 6.35 -37.37 37.84
N MET A 24 5.30 -38.01 37.33
CA MET A 24 4.43 -38.88 38.12
C MET A 24 5.15 -40.13 38.65
N VAL A 25 6.13 -40.67 37.91
CA VAL A 25 6.97 -41.78 38.37
C VAL A 25 8.17 -41.34 39.23
N GLY A 26 8.21 -40.07 39.64
CA GLY A 26 9.31 -39.51 40.43
C GLY A 26 10.54 -39.14 39.61
N GLY A 27 10.41 -39.10 38.28
CA GLY A 27 11.45 -38.62 37.37
C GLY A 27 11.55 -37.10 37.33
N ILE A 28 12.65 -36.63 36.75
CA ILE A 28 12.92 -35.24 36.41
C ILE A 28 12.73 -35.13 34.91
N ALA A 29 11.94 -34.15 34.51
CA ALA A 29 11.67 -33.88 33.11
C ALA A 29 12.19 -32.49 32.73
N ASN A 30 12.74 -32.40 31.53
CA ASN A 30 13.33 -31.24 30.91
C ASN A 30 14.43 -30.57 31.75
N GLU A 31 15.40 -31.32 32.30
CA GLU A 31 16.60 -30.69 32.88
C GLU A 31 17.40 -29.98 31.78
N PRO A 32 17.55 -28.65 31.82
CA PRO A 32 18.25 -27.91 30.79
C PRO A 32 19.76 -27.96 31.02
N ILE A 33 20.51 -28.33 29.98
CA ILE A 33 21.97 -28.37 30.00
C ILE A 33 22.49 -27.59 28.80
N ARG A 34 23.33 -26.59 29.07
CA ARG A 34 23.97 -25.78 28.03
C ARG A 34 24.98 -26.60 27.26
N PHE A 35 24.75 -26.80 25.96
CA PHE A 35 25.73 -27.41 25.07
C PHE A 35 26.80 -26.40 24.65
N ALA A 36 28.06 -26.85 24.66
CA ALA A 36 29.20 -26.14 24.15
C ALA A 36 30.03 -27.07 23.25
N GLU A 37 30.36 -26.62 22.05
CA GLU A 37 31.19 -27.38 21.13
C GLU A 37 32.58 -27.67 21.74
N GLY A 38 33.07 -28.89 21.54
CA GLY A 38 34.33 -29.37 22.12
C GLY A 38 34.21 -29.96 23.54
N VAL A 39 33.05 -29.82 24.19
CA VAL A 39 32.75 -30.53 25.45
C VAL A 39 31.89 -31.75 25.14
N ALA A 40 32.44 -32.95 25.39
CA ALA A 40 31.75 -34.21 25.10
C ALA A 40 30.94 -34.74 26.30
N ARG A 41 31.17 -34.25 27.52
CA ARG A 41 30.64 -34.83 28.76
C ARG A 41 29.87 -33.79 29.56
N TYR A 42 28.67 -34.16 30.00
CA TYR A 42 27.79 -33.28 30.76
C TYR A 42 27.18 -34.03 31.95
N ALA A 43 27.48 -33.58 33.17
CA ALA A 43 26.95 -34.19 34.38
C ALA A 43 25.46 -33.82 34.58
N LEU A 44 24.67 -34.81 35.00
CA LEU A 44 23.28 -34.60 35.43
C LEU A 44 23.26 -34.12 36.89
N THR A 45 22.28 -33.26 37.22
CA THR A 45 22.16 -32.66 38.55
C THR A 45 21.97 -33.68 39.66
N ARG A 46 21.24 -34.78 39.40
CA ARG A 46 21.00 -35.85 40.38
C ARG A 46 21.55 -37.20 39.91
N PRO A 47 21.98 -38.07 40.86
CA PRO A 47 22.35 -39.44 40.55
C PRO A 47 21.23 -40.18 39.83
N THR A 48 21.49 -40.60 38.60
CA THR A 48 20.48 -41.08 37.66
C THR A 48 20.50 -42.59 37.54
N ALA A 49 19.33 -43.21 37.71
CA ALA A 49 19.14 -44.65 37.49
C ALA A 49 18.89 -44.96 36.01
N GLN A 50 18.17 -44.09 35.31
CA GLN A 50 17.78 -44.28 33.92
C GLN A 50 17.52 -42.94 33.25
N VAL A 51 18.09 -42.74 32.05
CA VAL A 51 17.74 -41.64 31.14
C VAL A 51 16.60 -42.12 30.23
N PHE A 52 15.58 -41.27 30.03
CA PHE A 52 14.43 -41.57 29.18
C PHE A 52 14.59 -40.97 27.79
N THR A 53 14.75 -39.66 27.72
CA THR A 53 14.77 -38.89 26.47
C THR A 53 15.75 -37.74 26.58
N VAL A 54 16.45 -37.47 25.48
CA VAL A 54 17.30 -36.29 25.33
C VAL A 54 16.81 -35.54 24.10
N THR A 55 16.42 -34.27 24.26
CA THR A 55 15.88 -33.45 23.17
C THR A 55 16.62 -32.12 23.07
N GLY A 56 16.61 -31.49 21.91
CA GLY A 56 17.25 -30.19 21.72
C GLY A 56 17.22 -29.76 20.27
N LEU A 57 17.92 -28.68 19.94
CA LEU A 57 18.12 -28.28 18.55
C LEU A 57 19.30 -29.05 17.99
N VAL A 58 19.11 -29.80 16.91
CA VAL A 58 20.22 -30.47 16.21
C VAL A 58 20.99 -29.46 15.38
N ARG A 59 22.32 -29.65 15.31
CA ARG A 59 23.19 -28.92 14.41
C ARG A 59 22.62 -28.95 12.98
N PRO A 60 22.37 -27.79 12.37
CA PRO A 60 21.76 -27.73 11.05
C PRO A 60 22.72 -28.27 9.98
N VAL A 61 22.18 -29.00 9.00
CA VAL A 61 22.88 -29.32 7.75
C VAL A 61 22.87 -28.10 6.83
N ASP A 62 21.79 -27.32 6.84
CA ASP A 62 21.64 -25.99 6.21
C ASP A 62 20.55 -25.20 6.99
N GLY A 63 20.85 -23.97 7.46
CA GLY A 63 19.88 -23.06 8.09
C GLY A 63 19.87 -23.03 9.63
N ASP A 64 18.74 -22.69 10.24
CA ASP A 64 18.53 -22.69 11.70
C ASP A 64 18.33 -24.13 12.23
N GLY A 65 18.80 -24.44 13.44
CA GLY A 65 18.66 -25.76 14.05
C GLY A 65 17.20 -26.19 14.22
N GLN A 66 16.96 -27.48 14.02
CA GLN A 66 15.62 -28.09 14.10
C GLN A 66 15.46 -28.84 15.42
N PRO A 67 14.25 -28.87 16.02
CA PRO A 67 13.97 -29.74 17.15
C PRO A 67 14.25 -31.21 16.80
N TYR A 68 14.99 -31.90 17.65
CA TYR A 68 15.41 -33.29 17.45
C TYR A 68 15.41 -34.05 18.78
N THR A 69 15.06 -35.33 18.71
CA THR A 69 15.19 -36.28 19.82
C THR A 69 16.41 -37.14 19.56
N PHE A 70 17.44 -36.96 20.38
CA PHE A 70 18.71 -37.67 20.23
C PHE A 70 18.57 -39.14 20.62
N VAL A 71 19.33 -40.00 19.94
CA VAL A 71 19.26 -41.45 20.09
C VAL A 71 20.35 -41.97 21.02
N ASP A 72 19.95 -42.67 22.09
CA ASP A 72 20.88 -43.36 22.99
C ASP A 72 21.64 -44.49 22.28
N GLY A 73 22.94 -44.59 22.50
CA GLY A 73 23.88 -45.47 21.82
C GLY A 73 24.25 -45.07 20.39
N GLY A 74 23.63 -44.02 19.84
CA GLY A 74 23.94 -43.46 18.52
C GLY A 74 24.55 -42.07 18.62
N ASP A 75 23.74 -41.11 19.09
CA ASP A 75 24.10 -39.71 19.22
C ASP A 75 24.78 -39.41 20.57
N PHE A 76 24.31 -40.05 21.63
CA PHE A 76 24.87 -39.96 22.97
C PHE A 76 24.83 -41.31 23.70
N ALA A 77 25.51 -41.41 24.83
CA ALA A 77 25.36 -42.51 25.79
C ALA A 77 25.38 -41.96 27.22
N PHE A 78 24.63 -42.58 28.13
CA PHE A 78 24.68 -42.26 29.56
C PHE A 78 25.73 -43.13 30.28
N ASP A 79 26.65 -42.49 31.02
CA ASP A 79 27.63 -43.18 31.87
C ASP A 79 27.14 -43.18 33.34
N PRO A 80 26.66 -44.33 33.85
CA PRO A 80 26.14 -44.43 35.22
C PRO A 80 27.23 -44.35 36.29
N ALA A 81 28.51 -44.57 35.96
CA ALA A 81 29.60 -44.50 36.94
C ALA A 81 29.98 -43.05 37.27
N THR A 82 29.86 -42.16 36.29
CA THR A 82 30.18 -40.73 36.42
C THR A 82 28.93 -39.84 36.49
N ASN A 83 27.75 -40.38 36.18
CA ASN A 83 26.47 -39.66 36.09
C ASN A 83 26.47 -38.59 35.00
N GLU A 84 27.04 -38.92 33.84
CA GLU A 84 27.25 -37.98 32.73
C GLU A 84 26.55 -38.46 31.45
N ILE A 85 26.01 -37.51 30.67
CA ILE A 85 25.69 -37.70 29.26
C ILE A 85 26.97 -37.49 28.46
N VAL A 86 27.33 -38.49 27.66
CA VAL A 86 28.52 -38.49 26.80
C VAL A 86 28.08 -38.44 25.35
N TRP A 87 28.38 -37.34 24.66
CA TRP A 87 28.11 -37.20 23.24
C TRP A 87 29.08 -38.02 22.39
N SER A 88 28.55 -38.65 21.35
CA SER A 88 29.30 -39.50 20.42
C SER A 88 30.23 -38.67 19.53
N ASP A 89 31.42 -39.20 19.26
CA ASP A 89 32.38 -38.63 18.30
C ASP A 89 32.22 -39.23 16.89
N SER A 90 31.23 -40.10 16.70
CA SER A 90 30.92 -40.70 15.40
C SER A 90 30.55 -39.63 14.38
N LYS A 91 30.99 -39.81 13.13
CA LYS A 91 30.64 -38.93 12.02
C LYS A 91 29.15 -38.95 11.68
N ASP A 92 28.46 -40.03 12.05
CA ASP A 92 27.04 -40.22 11.79
C ASP A 92 26.16 -39.75 12.97
N ALA A 93 26.76 -39.26 14.06
CA ALA A 93 26.05 -38.79 15.24
C ALA A 93 25.56 -37.34 15.06
N HIS A 94 24.29 -37.13 15.42
CA HIS A 94 23.69 -35.80 15.52
C HIS A 94 24.09 -35.16 16.85
N LEU A 95 24.69 -33.97 16.79
CA LEU A 95 25.02 -33.19 17.99
C LEU A 95 24.06 -32.02 18.15
N PRO A 96 23.84 -31.54 19.38
CA PRO A 96 23.14 -30.30 19.61
C PRO A 96 23.82 -29.14 18.89
N GLN A 97 23.02 -28.14 18.54
CA GLN A 97 23.52 -26.89 18.00
C GLN A 97 24.38 -26.18 19.06
N ASP A 98 25.51 -25.62 18.63
CA ASP A 98 26.40 -24.89 19.54
C ASP A 98 25.67 -23.71 20.21
N ASP A 99 26.02 -23.49 21.47
CA ASP A 99 25.43 -22.46 22.33
C ASP A 99 23.88 -22.54 22.38
N THR A 100 23.34 -23.76 22.46
CA THR A 100 21.93 -24.06 22.74
C THR A 100 21.78 -25.03 23.91
N ASP A 101 20.60 -25.06 24.51
CA ASP A 101 20.32 -26.00 25.61
C ASP A 101 19.73 -27.29 25.03
N PHE A 102 20.21 -28.43 25.52
CA PHE A 102 19.52 -29.70 25.37
C PHE A 102 18.85 -30.07 26.70
N TYR A 103 17.80 -30.86 26.62
CA TYR A 103 16.92 -31.20 27.72
C TYR A 103 16.98 -32.71 27.97
N VAL A 104 17.18 -33.09 29.23
CA VAL A 104 17.26 -34.50 29.63
C VAL A 104 16.10 -34.84 30.55
N ASP A 105 15.37 -35.89 30.18
CA ASP A 105 14.38 -36.55 31.02
C ASP A 105 15.00 -37.80 31.64
N TYR A 106 14.94 -37.96 32.96
CA TYR A 106 15.57 -39.09 33.63
C TYR A 106 14.92 -39.41 34.98
N ARG A 107 15.20 -40.61 35.50
CA ARG A 107 14.78 -41.04 36.83
C ARG A 107 15.96 -41.07 37.80
N PRO A 108 15.92 -40.31 38.90
CA PRO A 108 16.91 -40.42 39.97
C PRO A 108 16.94 -41.81 40.63
N ILE A 109 18.07 -42.20 41.21
CA ILE A 109 18.23 -43.49 41.92
C ILE A 109 17.37 -43.57 43.17
N ASP A 110 17.18 -42.45 43.86
CA ASP A 110 16.38 -42.30 45.06
C ASP A 110 14.91 -41.95 44.78
N ALA A 111 14.49 -41.98 43.50
CA ALA A 111 13.10 -41.75 43.13
C ALA A 111 12.20 -42.86 43.68
N SER A 112 11.29 -42.50 44.58
CA SER A 112 10.23 -43.38 45.07
C SER A 112 8.87 -42.75 44.75
N SER A 113 8.19 -43.28 43.73
CA SER A 113 6.78 -42.94 43.48
C SER A 113 5.92 -44.18 43.71
N PRO A 114 4.75 -44.04 44.37
CA PRO A 114 3.77 -45.12 44.45
C PRO A 114 3.09 -45.40 43.10
N LEU A 115 3.32 -44.55 42.09
CA LEU A 115 2.83 -44.70 40.73
C LEU A 115 4.03 -45.06 39.84
N ASP A 116 4.07 -46.27 39.31
CA ASP A 116 5.18 -46.81 38.52
C ASP A 116 4.75 -47.38 37.15
N ASP A 117 3.47 -47.74 37.00
CA ASP A 117 2.93 -48.24 35.73
C ASP A 117 2.57 -47.11 34.76
N VAL A 118 3.45 -46.82 33.81
CA VAL A 118 3.26 -45.87 32.68
C VAL A 118 3.01 -46.57 31.35
N SER A 119 2.73 -47.88 31.38
CA SER A 119 2.48 -48.66 30.17
C SER A 119 1.20 -48.23 29.46
N VAL A 120 1.09 -48.52 28.17
CA VAL A 120 -0.13 -48.26 27.38
C VAL A 120 -1.29 -49.05 27.99
N GLY A 121 -2.37 -48.36 28.36
CA GLY A 121 -3.55 -48.96 28.99
C GLY A 121 -3.56 -48.91 30.53
N SER A 122 -2.48 -48.46 31.17
CA SER A 122 -2.45 -48.15 32.60
C SER A 122 -3.44 -47.04 32.96
N VAL A 123 -4.02 -47.12 34.16
CA VAL A 123 -4.86 -46.04 34.72
C VAL A 123 -4.06 -44.74 34.85
N THR A 124 -2.81 -44.81 35.30
CA THR A 124 -1.91 -43.66 35.42
C THR A 124 -1.73 -42.97 34.06
N ARG A 125 -1.52 -43.76 33.00
CA ARG A 125 -1.34 -43.24 31.66
C ARG A 125 -2.61 -42.63 31.08
N ILE A 126 -3.74 -43.32 31.21
CA ILE A 126 -5.04 -42.83 30.71
C ILE A 126 -5.40 -41.49 31.38
N LEU A 127 -5.21 -41.37 32.69
CA LEU A 127 -5.47 -40.12 33.42
C LEU A 127 -4.50 -39.00 32.98
N SER A 128 -3.23 -39.32 32.79
CA SER A 128 -2.22 -38.35 32.34
C SER A 128 -2.52 -37.85 30.93
N GLU A 129 -2.91 -38.73 30.02
CA GLU A 129 -3.34 -38.40 28.66
C GLU A 129 -4.59 -37.50 28.66
N ALA A 130 -5.58 -37.82 29.49
CA ALA A 130 -6.78 -36.99 29.64
C ALA A 130 -6.45 -35.57 30.15
N ILE A 131 -5.61 -35.48 31.19
CA ILE A 131 -5.16 -34.18 31.74
C ILE A 131 -4.32 -33.42 30.72
N GLY A 132 -3.35 -34.09 30.09
CA GLY A 132 -2.48 -33.51 29.07
C GLY A 132 -3.28 -32.97 27.88
N ARG A 133 -4.39 -33.61 27.52
CA ARG A 133 -5.27 -33.16 26.44
C ARG A 133 -5.94 -31.83 26.79
N GLU A 134 -6.47 -31.72 28.00
CA GLU A 134 -7.11 -30.47 28.45
C GLU A 134 -6.09 -29.34 28.62
N ILE A 135 -4.87 -29.65 29.09
CA ILE A 135 -3.76 -28.68 29.15
C ILE A 135 -3.36 -28.22 27.74
N SER A 136 -3.25 -29.13 26.76
CA SER A 136 -2.95 -28.79 25.37
C SER A 136 -4.02 -27.88 24.76
N ILE A 137 -5.30 -28.17 24.98
CA ILE A 137 -6.41 -27.31 24.54
C ILE A 137 -6.33 -25.93 25.20
N LEU A 138 -5.95 -25.86 26.47
CA LEU A 138 -5.76 -24.59 27.18
C LEU A 138 -4.62 -23.77 26.55
N TYR A 139 -3.48 -24.39 26.24
CA TYR A 139 -2.36 -23.71 25.58
C TYR A 139 -2.76 -23.18 24.20
N ASP A 140 -3.47 -23.98 23.39
CA ASP A 140 -3.96 -23.53 22.08
C ASP A 140 -4.89 -22.32 22.21
N ARG A 141 -5.82 -22.35 23.16
CA ARG A 141 -6.72 -21.22 23.43
C ARG A 141 -5.97 -19.99 23.92
N LEU A 142 -4.97 -20.15 24.80
CA LEU A 142 -4.15 -19.03 25.26
C LEU A 142 -3.34 -18.41 24.12
N LYS A 143 -2.82 -19.24 23.21
CA LYS A 143 -2.15 -18.78 22.00
C LYS A 143 -3.09 -17.97 21.11
N ASP A 144 -4.32 -18.45 20.89
CA ASP A 144 -5.31 -17.70 20.11
C ASP A 144 -5.64 -16.34 20.76
N VAL A 145 -5.83 -16.32 22.09
CA VAL A 145 -6.05 -15.08 22.85
C VAL A 145 -4.86 -14.13 22.72
N TYR A 146 -3.64 -14.65 22.83
CA TYR A 146 -2.43 -13.86 22.66
C TYR A 146 -2.34 -13.27 21.24
N LEU A 147 -2.58 -14.08 20.21
CA LEU A 147 -2.56 -13.65 18.81
C LEU A 147 -3.69 -12.66 18.48
N SER A 148 -4.82 -12.72 19.18
CA SER A 148 -5.95 -11.78 19.01
C SER A 148 -5.59 -10.33 19.40
N ALA A 149 -4.53 -10.13 20.19
CA ALA A 149 -4.10 -8.80 20.64
C ALA A 149 -3.32 -8.00 19.57
N PHE A 150 -2.83 -8.66 18.52
CA PHE A 150 -1.98 -8.03 17.50
C PHE A 150 -2.74 -7.78 16.22
N VAL A 151 -2.60 -6.57 15.65
CA VAL A 151 -3.28 -6.18 14.40
C VAL A 151 -2.97 -7.10 13.21
N ASP A 152 -1.80 -7.73 13.21
CA ASP A 152 -1.34 -8.63 12.16
C ASP A 152 -2.05 -9.99 12.17
N THR A 153 -2.40 -10.48 13.36
CA THR A 153 -2.91 -11.84 13.56
C THR A 153 -4.36 -11.88 14.02
N ALA A 154 -4.87 -10.78 14.59
CA ALA A 154 -6.27 -10.67 14.97
C ALA A 154 -7.21 -10.80 13.77
N THR A 155 -8.36 -11.43 14.00
CA THR A 155 -9.41 -11.66 13.00
C THR A 155 -10.79 -11.30 13.57
N GLY A 156 -11.76 -11.07 12.70
CA GLY A 156 -13.15 -10.82 13.05
C GLY A 156 -13.32 -9.68 14.07
N GLY A 157 -14.08 -9.96 15.14
CA GLY A 157 -14.39 -8.97 16.17
C GLY A 157 -13.19 -8.56 17.03
N ASP A 158 -12.16 -9.41 17.15
CA ASP A 158 -10.94 -9.03 17.87
C ASP A 158 -10.15 -7.98 17.08
N LEU A 159 -10.06 -8.16 15.75
CA LEU A 159 -9.49 -7.15 14.87
C LEU A 159 -10.24 -5.83 15.00
N ASP A 160 -11.58 -5.86 15.02
CA ASP A 160 -12.41 -4.66 15.19
C ASP A 160 -12.08 -3.90 16.49
N ARG A 161 -11.82 -4.61 17.60
CA ARG A 161 -11.42 -3.99 18.88
C ARG A 161 -10.02 -3.40 18.83
N VAL A 162 -9.06 -4.11 18.21
CA VAL A 162 -7.68 -3.62 18.07
C VAL A 162 -7.64 -2.35 17.23
N VAL A 163 -8.35 -2.31 16.10
CA VAL A 163 -8.38 -1.11 15.24
C VAL A 163 -9.18 0.04 15.84
N ALA A 164 -10.14 -0.25 16.74
CA ALA A 164 -10.91 0.79 17.43
C ALA A 164 -10.03 1.67 18.33
N ILE A 165 -8.89 1.17 18.83
CA ILE A 165 -7.89 1.96 19.56
C ILE A 165 -7.37 3.11 18.69
N LEU A 166 -7.25 2.89 17.38
CA LEU A 166 -6.85 3.91 16.41
C LEU A 166 -8.01 4.81 15.97
N GLY A 167 -9.22 4.66 16.53
CA GLY A 167 -10.41 5.35 16.08
C GLY A 167 -10.93 4.88 14.71
N VAL A 168 -10.44 3.75 14.21
CA VAL A 168 -10.86 3.15 12.94
C VAL A 168 -11.96 2.14 13.18
N SER A 169 -13.10 2.27 12.51
CA SER A 169 -14.18 1.27 12.53
C SER A 169 -14.30 0.56 11.19
N ARG A 170 -14.71 -0.71 11.21
CA ARG A 170 -14.98 -1.48 10.00
C ARG A 170 -16.12 -0.86 9.19
N ARG A 171 -15.93 -0.76 7.88
CA ARG A 171 -17.02 -0.39 6.97
C ARG A 171 -17.97 -1.57 6.85
N GLY A 172 -19.19 -1.39 7.37
CA GLY A 172 -20.22 -2.41 7.33
C GLY A 172 -20.71 -2.67 5.91
N ALA A 173 -21.36 -3.82 5.71
CA ALA A 173 -22.28 -3.93 4.58
C ALA A 173 -23.47 -3.03 4.92
N ASP A 174 -23.55 -1.84 4.32
CA ASP A 174 -24.70 -0.98 4.50
C ASP A 174 -25.99 -1.75 4.20
N ALA A 175 -27.02 -1.49 5.00
CA ALA A 175 -28.31 -2.09 4.75
C ALA A 175 -28.80 -1.68 3.35
N ARG A 176 -29.52 -2.58 2.68
CA ARG A 176 -30.04 -2.30 1.32
C ARG A 176 -30.91 -1.05 1.37
N VAL A 177 -30.47 -0.02 0.65
CA VAL A 177 -31.20 1.25 0.50
C VAL A 177 -31.88 1.28 -0.85
N GLY A 178 -33.00 1.99 -0.91
CA GLY A 178 -33.74 2.26 -2.14
C GLY A 178 -34.91 3.19 -1.85
N GLU A 179 -35.82 3.31 -2.79
CA GLU A 179 -37.00 4.17 -2.64
C GLU A 179 -38.28 3.34 -2.78
N ALA A 180 -39.26 3.68 -1.95
CA ALA A 180 -40.63 3.19 -2.08
C ALA A 180 -41.54 4.37 -2.45
N THR A 181 -42.30 4.19 -3.52
CA THR A 181 -43.35 5.11 -3.95
C THR A 181 -44.63 4.80 -3.17
N PHE A 182 -45.11 5.77 -2.40
CA PHE A 182 -46.41 5.70 -1.71
C PHE A 182 -47.46 6.38 -2.57
N PHE A 183 -48.60 5.72 -2.78
CA PHE A 183 -49.71 6.23 -3.60
C PHE A 183 -50.85 6.69 -2.71
N GLY A 184 -51.33 7.91 -2.90
CA GLY A 184 -52.48 8.45 -2.18
C GLY A 184 -53.81 7.85 -2.65
N VAL A 185 -54.84 7.87 -1.80
CA VAL A 185 -56.21 7.51 -2.19
C VAL A 185 -56.78 8.51 -3.20
N ALA A 186 -57.51 8.02 -4.20
CA ALA A 186 -58.15 8.87 -5.21
C ALA A 186 -59.15 9.84 -4.56
N GLY A 187 -59.12 11.11 -4.97
CA GLY A 187 -60.02 12.16 -4.44
C GLY A 187 -59.60 12.77 -3.10
N ARG A 188 -58.45 12.37 -2.55
CA ARG A 188 -57.88 12.97 -1.33
C ARG A 188 -57.64 14.47 -1.51
N ARG A 189 -57.98 15.27 -0.48
CA ARG A 189 -57.81 16.74 -0.46
C ARG A 189 -56.89 17.25 0.65
N ASP A 190 -56.48 16.40 1.59
CA ASP A 190 -55.60 16.76 2.71
C ASP A 190 -54.19 16.23 2.50
N ALA A 191 -53.19 16.93 3.03
CA ALA A 191 -51.80 16.46 3.05
C ALA A 191 -51.64 15.26 4.02
N VAL A 192 -50.83 14.28 3.65
CA VAL A 192 -50.59 13.06 4.46
C VAL A 192 -49.11 12.96 4.81
N ASN A 193 -48.81 12.85 6.09
CA ASN A 193 -47.45 12.64 6.57
C ASN A 193 -47.11 11.15 6.61
N ILE A 194 -45.97 10.80 6.02
CA ILE A 194 -45.34 9.48 6.12
C ILE A 194 -44.16 9.64 7.07
N PRO A 195 -44.27 9.18 8.34
CA PRO A 195 -43.21 9.34 9.32
C PRO A 195 -42.03 8.40 9.03
N VAL A 196 -40.84 8.82 9.48
CA VAL A 196 -39.67 7.94 9.56
C VAL A 196 -40.00 6.69 10.39
N GLY A 197 -39.49 5.54 9.98
CA GLY A 197 -39.76 4.25 10.63
C GLY A 197 -41.09 3.58 10.22
N THR A 198 -41.82 4.12 9.24
CA THR A 198 -42.95 3.42 8.61
C THR A 198 -42.47 2.11 7.98
N ALA A 199 -43.08 1.00 8.35
CA ALA A 199 -42.72 -0.34 7.87
C ALA A 199 -43.51 -0.77 6.62
N VAL A 200 -42.78 -1.19 5.59
CA VAL A 200 -43.29 -1.77 4.33
C VAL A 200 -42.67 -3.14 4.10
N SER A 201 -43.34 -4.03 3.39
CA SER A 201 -42.86 -5.40 3.19
C SER A 201 -43.12 -5.97 1.80
N THR A 202 -42.35 -7.00 1.45
CA THR A 202 -42.64 -7.86 0.29
C THR A 202 -43.77 -8.84 0.62
N VAL A 203 -44.26 -9.56 -0.40
CA VAL A 203 -45.20 -10.67 -0.21
C VAL A 203 -44.58 -11.81 0.61
N LYS A 204 -43.25 -12.00 0.50
CA LYS A 204 -42.47 -13.04 1.20
C LYS A 204 -42.21 -12.72 2.68
N GLY A 205 -42.52 -11.50 3.12
CA GLY A 205 -42.39 -11.08 4.53
C GLY A 205 -41.09 -10.33 4.86
N ASP A 206 -40.28 -9.98 3.86
CA ASP A 206 -39.10 -9.12 4.05
C ASP A 206 -39.55 -7.70 4.39
N ARG A 207 -38.96 -7.11 5.43
CA ARG A 207 -39.39 -5.82 5.98
C ARG A 207 -38.37 -4.72 5.73
N PHE A 208 -38.89 -3.53 5.44
CA PHE A 208 -38.14 -2.31 5.15
C PHE A 208 -38.77 -1.15 5.92
N LEU A 209 -37.93 -0.23 6.38
CA LEU A 209 -38.33 0.95 7.14
C LEU A 209 -37.98 2.21 6.34
N THR A 210 -38.88 3.19 6.35
CA THR A 210 -38.58 4.52 5.82
C THR A 210 -37.48 5.21 6.66
N THR A 211 -36.49 5.79 6.00
CA THR A 211 -35.35 6.47 6.66
C THR A 211 -35.58 7.96 6.88
N GLU A 212 -36.54 8.54 6.16
CA GLU A 212 -36.88 9.96 6.26
C GLU A 212 -38.39 10.16 6.31
N SER A 213 -38.82 11.23 6.97
CA SER A 213 -40.22 11.67 6.92
C SER A 213 -40.50 12.42 5.62
N ARG A 214 -41.63 12.14 4.98
CA ARG A 214 -42.08 12.83 3.76
C ARG A 214 -43.57 13.13 3.84
N VAL A 215 -43.97 14.30 3.33
CA VAL A 215 -45.39 14.71 3.31
C VAL A 215 -45.89 14.69 1.87
N LEU A 216 -46.87 13.82 1.61
CA LEU A 216 -47.58 13.78 0.35
C LEU A 216 -48.56 14.96 0.30
N GLN A 217 -48.28 15.98 -0.50
CA GLN A 217 -49.12 17.18 -0.62
C GLN A 217 -50.45 16.88 -1.29
N ALA A 218 -51.52 17.62 -0.99
CA ALA A 218 -52.87 17.37 -1.52
C ALA A 218 -52.94 17.31 -3.07
N SER A 219 -52.08 18.04 -3.77
CA SER A 219 -51.98 18.06 -5.23
C SER A 219 -51.20 16.88 -5.83
N GLN A 220 -50.55 16.06 -5.01
CA GLN A 220 -49.72 14.93 -5.45
C GLN A 220 -50.47 13.59 -5.32
N SER A 221 -50.37 12.75 -6.35
CA SER A 221 -50.92 11.40 -6.35
C SER A 221 -49.97 10.35 -5.77
N SER A 222 -48.66 10.62 -5.79
CA SER A 222 -47.62 9.74 -5.25
C SER A 222 -46.40 10.51 -4.75
N ILE A 223 -45.63 9.91 -3.84
CA ILE A 223 -44.36 10.44 -3.35
C ILE A 223 -43.35 9.30 -3.16
N ASP A 224 -42.09 9.55 -3.53
CA ASP A 224 -40.98 8.63 -3.31
C ASP A 224 -40.36 8.90 -1.94
N VAL A 225 -40.21 7.85 -1.14
CA VAL A 225 -39.68 7.91 0.23
C VAL A 225 -38.52 6.93 0.34
N PRO A 226 -37.34 7.35 0.83
CA PRO A 226 -36.21 6.46 0.99
C PRO A 226 -36.50 5.42 2.06
N ILE A 227 -36.12 4.18 1.78
CA ILE A 227 -36.31 3.01 2.62
C ILE A 227 -35.01 2.24 2.82
N ARG A 228 -34.92 1.53 3.95
CA ARG A 228 -33.81 0.68 4.34
C ARG A 228 -34.34 -0.68 4.79
N ALA A 229 -33.70 -1.76 4.35
CA ALA A 229 -34.05 -3.12 4.78
C ALA A 229 -33.69 -3.36 6.27
N GLU A 230 -34.57 -4.04 7.02
CA GLU A 230 -34.29 -4.43 8.43
C GLU A 230 -33.29 -5.60 8.51
N LYS A 231 -33.28 -6.45 7.49
CA LYS A 231 -32.30 -7.54 7.29
C LYS A 231 -31.63 -7.36 5.94
N ALA A 232 -30.54 -8.09 5.68
CA ALA A 232 -29.77 -8.00 4.43
C ALA A 232 -30.50 -8.59 3.20
N THR A 233 -31.82 -8.37 3.08
CA THR A 233 -32.65 -8.84 1.97
C THR A 233 -32.69 -7.80 0.85
N LEU A 234 -32.49 -8.26 -0.39
CA LEU A 234 -32.75 -7.48 -1.60
C LEU A 234 -34.22 -7.62 -2.00
N ALA A 235 -34.80 -6.54 -2.52
CA ALA A 235 -36.09 -6.57 -3.20
C ALA A 235 -35.91 -6.05 -4.63
N ALA A 236 -36.41 -6.81 -5.60
CA ALA A 236 -36.46 -6.40 -6.99
C ALA A 236 -37.54 -5.33 -7.20
N ALA A 237 -37.49 -4.63 -8.34
CA ALA A 237 -38.50 -3.66 -8.74
C ALA A 237 -39.92 -4.23 -8.61
N GLY A 238 -40.76 -3.56 -7.82
CA GLY A 238 -42.15 -3.94 -7.59
C GLY A 238 -42.40 -5.08 -6.59
N GLU A 239 -41.40 -5.63 -5.90
CA GLU A 239 -41.62 -6.67 -4.88
C GLU A 239 -42.18 -6.10 -3.56
N ILE A 240 -41.84 -4.86 -3.20
CA ILE A 240 -42.35 -4.19 -2.00
C ILE A 240 -43.74 -3.67 -2.32
N THR A 241 -44.76 -4.31 -1.76
CA THR A 241 -46.18 -4.05 -2.14
C THR A 241 -47.10 -3.91 -0.95
N LYS A 242 -46.64 -4.28 0.25
CA LYS A 242 -47.47 -4.32 1.46
C LYS A 242 -47.07 -3.21 2.42
N LEU A 243 -48.06 -2.48 2.92
CA LEU A 243 -47.92 -1.65 4.11
C LEU A 243 -48.13 -2.55 5.33
N VAL A 244 -47.15 -2.58 6.24
CA VAL A 244 -47.29 -3.35 7.50
C VAL A 244 -48.27 -2.65 8.43
N ILE A 245 -48.24 -1.32 8.42
CA ILE A 245 -49.19 -0.46 9.15
C ILE A 245 -49.83 0.48 8.14
N THR A 246 -51.16 0.50 8.10
CA THR A 246 -51.93 1.37 7.20
C THR A 246 -51.82 2.82 7.63
N ILE A 247 -51.50 3.72 6.69
CA ILE A 247 -51.50 5.17 6.91
C ILE A 247 -52.77 5.74 6.30
N PRO A 248 -53.62 6.46 7.06
CA PRO A 248 -54.81 7.11 6.51
C PRO A 248 -54.46 8.01 5.31
N GLY A 249 -55.16 7.83 4.19
CA GLY A 249 -54.94 8.59 2.96
C GLY A 249 -53.88 8.01 2.01
N ILE A 250 -53.21 6.90 2.36
CA ILE A 250 -52.36 6.11 1.46
C ILE A 250 -53.10 4.83 1.03
N ALA A 251 -53.16 4.59 -0.28
CA ALA A 251 -53.82 3.43 -0.88
C ALA A 251 -52.89 2.22 -1.04
N SER A 252 -51.64 2.45 -1.45
CA SER A 252 -50.68 1.37 -1.71
C SER A 252 -49.23 1.88 -1.68
N VAL A 253 -48.29 0.95 -1.64
CA VAL A 253 -46.85 1.22 -1.76
C VAL A 253 -46.24 0.34 -2.84
N ARG A 254 -45.29 0.87 -3.60
CA ARG A 254 -44.51 0.10 -4.57
C ARG A 254 -43.10 0.66 -4.71
N ASN A 255 -42.08 -0.18 -4.75
CA ASN A 255 -40.76 0.26 -5.21
C ASN A 255 -40.68 0.23 -6.73
N ARG A 256 -40.26 1.32 -7.37
CA ARG A 256 -40.10 1.39 -8.84
C ARG A 256 -38.86 0.66 -9.31
N ASP A 257 -37.77 0.86 -8.59
CA ASP A 257 -36.48 0.26 -8.89
C ASP A 257 -36.11 -0.82 -7.87
N ALA A 258 -35.17 -1.69 -8.25
CA ALA A 258 -34.60 -2.65 -7.32
C ALA A 258 -33.73 -1.94 -6.27
N LEU A 259 -33.69 -2.47 -5.05
CA LEU A 259 -32.80 -1.93 -4.02
C LEU A 259 -31.34 -2.18 -4.40
N THR A 260 -30.49 -1.21 -4.08
CA THR A 260 -29.06 -1.28 -4.37
C THR A 260 -28.40 -2.35 -3.48
N PRO A 261 -27.58 -3.26 -4.03
CA PRO A 261 -26.74 -4.15 -3.24
C PRO A 261 -25.75 -3.32 -2.39
N PRO A 262 -25.27 -3.85 -1.27
CA PRO A 262 -24.40 -3.08 -0.40
C PRO A 262 -23.04 -2.91 -1.08
N GLU A 263 -22.25 -1.96 -0.62
CA GLU A 263 -20.81 -2.13 -0.73
C GLU A 263 -20.40 -3.41 0.00
N LYS A 264 -19.49 -4.20 -0.59
CA LYS A 264 -18.98 -5.43 0.01
C LYS A 264 -18.50 -5.13 1.43
N LYS A 265 -18.92 -5.94 2.41
CA LYS A 265 -18.41 -5.82 3.79
C LYS A 265 -16.88 -5.84 3.72
N GLU A 266 -16.26 -4.83 4.33
CA GLU A 266 -14.80 -4.74 4.40
C GLU A 266 -14.24 -6.01 5.05
N SER A 267 -13.35 -6.70 4.33
CA SER A 267 -12.69 -7.91 4.82
C SER A 267 -11.66 -7.59 5.91
N ASP A 268 -11.20 -8.60 6.64
CA ASP A 268 -10.17 -8.40 7.67
C ASP A 268 -8.86 -7.88 7.06
N ASP A 269 -8.50 -8.34 5.86
CA ASP A 269 -7.29 -7.90 5.17
C ASP A 269 -7.39 -6.44 4.69
N GLU A 270 -8.55 -6.05 4.18
CA GLU A 270 -8.83 -4.67 3.78
C GLU A 270 -8.81 -3.74 5.01
N LEU A 271 -9.49 -4.12 6.10
CA LEU A 271 -9.50 -3.36 7.35
C LEU A 271 -8.10 -3.22 7.93
N ARG A 272 -7.32 -4.31 7.98
CA ARG A 272 -5.95 -4.31 8.49
C ARG A 272 -5.06 -3.40 7.67
N THR A 273 -5.16 -3.47 6.35
CA THR A 273 -4.40 -2.60 5.44
C THR A 273 -4.73 -1.13 5.68
N ARG A 274 -6.03 -0.80 5.79
CA ARG A 274 -6.48 0.56 6.07
C ARG A 274 -6.06 1.05 7.45
N ALA A 275 -6.18 0.23 8.49
CA ALA A 275 -5.78 0.59 9.85
C ALA A 275 -4.27 0.85 9.94
N LYS A 276 -3.43 0.03 9.27
CA LYS A 276 -1.99 0.28 9.15
C LYS A 276 -1.69 1.56 8.36
N GLY A 277 -2.43 1.81 7.29
CA GLY A 277 -2.34 3.06 6.52
C GLY A 277 -2.63 4.27 7.40
N TYR A 278 -3.71 4.20 8.20
CA TYR A 278 -4.08 5.24 9.15
C TYR A 278 -3.03 5.45 10.24
N LEU A 279 -2.50 4.38 10.85
CA LEU A 279 -1.41 4.52 11.83
C LEU A 279 -0.17 5.21 11.24
N ARG A 280 0.15 4.92 9.97
CA ARG A 280 1.23 5.60 9.25
C ARG A 280 0.91 7.05 8.95
N SER A 281 -0.35 7.41 8.71
CA SER A 281 -0.76 8.80 8.47
C SER A 281 -0.79 9.65 9.74
N ILE A 282 -1.03 9.05 10.92
CA ILE A 282 -0.85 9.72 12.22
C ILE A 282 0.60 10.19 12.39
N GLY A 283 1.57 9.45 11.84
CA GLY A 283 2.98 9.81 11.79
C GLY A 283 3.27 11.00 10.87
N LYS A 284 2.74 12.18 11.19
CA LYS A 284 3.02 13.44 10.49
C LYS A 284 4.52 13.73 10.49
N ALA A 285 4.96 14.55 9.53
CA ALA A 285 6.34 15.00 9.38
C ALA A 285 7.38 13.91 9.07
N THR A 286 6.97 12.76 8.53
CA THR A 286 7.89 11.75 7.96
C THR A 286 7.80 11.75 6.43
N ARG A 287 8.87 11.31 5.74
CA ARG A 287 8.88 11.16 4.27
C ARG A 287 7.70 10.32 3.77
N LYS A 288 7.44 9.18 4.42
CA LYS A 288 6.34 8.27 4.04
C LYS A 288 4.95 8.90 4.23
N ALA A 289 4.76 9.74 5.26
CA ALA A 289 3.50 10.44 5.45
C ALA A 289 3.27 11.51 4.37
N LEU A 290 4.33 12.25 3.98
CA LEU A 290 4.24 13.21 2.88
C LEU A 290 3.94 12.50 1.54
N GLU A 291 4.59 11.38 1.26
CA GLU A 291 4.34 10.57 0.07
C GLU A 291 2.90 10.05 0.01
N ALA A 292 2.37 9.53 1.13
CA ALA A 292 0.99 9.08 1.23
C ALA A 292 -0.01 10.23 1.02
N ALA A 293 0.21 11.39 1.64
CA ALA A 293 -0.65 12.57 1.49
C ALA A 293 -0.66 13.10 0.04
N ILE A 294 0.49 13.06 -0.64
CA ILE A 294 0.59 13.41 -2.06
C ILE A 294 -0.21 12.43 -2.93
N SER A 295 -0.09 11.13 -2.64
CA SER A 295 -0.80 10.07 -3.38
C SER A 295 -2.32 10.16 -3.22
N GLU A 296 -2.81 10.38 -1.99
CA GLU A 296 -4.23 10.57 -1.71
C GLU A 296 -4.81 11.81 -2.40
N ALA A 297 -4.03 12.89 -2.50
CA ALA A 297 -4.39 14.10 -3.25
C ALA A 297 -4.31 13.93 -4.78
N GLY A 298 -3.91 12.76 -5.28
CA GLY A 298 -3.84 12.42 -6.70
C GLY A 298 -2.59 12.92 -7.42
N GLY A 299 -1.48 13.10 -6.69
CA GLY A 299 -0.15 13.34 -7.25
C GLY A 299 0.81 12.18 -6.95
N THR A 300 2.02 12.25 -7.49
CA THR A 300 3.09 11.27 -7.25
C THR A 300 4.37 12.00 -6.85
N LEU A 301 5.01 11.57 -5.77
CA LEU A 301 6.31 12.11 -5.34
C LEU A 301 7.40 11.54 -6.26
N ALA A 302 8.02 12.40 -7.07
CA ALA A 302 9.11 12.02 -7.98
C ALA A 302 10.46 12.02 -7.26
N ASP A 303 10.72 13.04 -6.43
CA ASP A 303 11.97 13.13 -5.68
C ASP A 303 11.82 13.90 -4.35
N PHE A 304 12.74 13.65 -3.42
CA PHE A 304 12.73 14.15 -2.05
C PHE A 304 14.15 14.49 -1.60
N ALA A 305 14.34 15.69 -1.03
CA ALA A 305 15.57 16.06 -0.33
C ALA A 305 15.31 16.71 1.02
N ASP A 306 16.18 16.37 1.96
CA ASP A 306 16.30 16.91 3.31
C ASP A 306 17.78 17.24 3.62
N PRO A 307 18.10 17.81 4.80
CA PRO A 307 19.47 18.18 5.15
C PRO A 307 20.44 16.99 5.25
N ASN A 308 19.92 15.76 5.36
CA ASN A 308 20.69 14.54 5.54
C ASN A 308 20.74 13.68 4.25
N THR A 309 20.28 14.23 3.13
CA THR A 309 20.25 13.51 1.85
C THR A 309 21.68 13.32 1.35
N ALA A 310 22.11 12.06 1.22
CA ALA A 310 23.46 11.71 0.77
C ALA A 310 23.59 11.85 -0.77
N PRO A 311 24.54 12.65 -1.28
CA PRO A 311 24.92 12.67 -2.69
C PRO A 311 25.51 11.30 -3.13
N PRO A 312 25.44 10.89 -4.41
CA PRO A 312 25.25 11.70 -5.61
C PRO A 312 23.98 11.42 -6.45
N ASP A 313 23.13 10.46 -6.03
CA ASP A 313 22.00 9.97 -6.85
C ASP A 313 20.63 10.59 -6.49
N LYS A 314 20.62 11.69 -5.72
CA LYS A 314 19.41 12.39 -5.23
C LYS A 314 19.63 13.91 -5.20
N LEU A 315 18.54 14.67 -5.20
CA LEU A 315 18.54 16.13 -4.99
C LEU A 315 19.56 16.57 -3.90
N PRO A 316 20.24 17.72 -4.07
CA PRO A 316 21.23 18.20 -3.12
C PRO A 316 20.60 18.40 -1.73
N PRO A 317 21.38 18.19 -0.64
CA PRO A 317 20.88 18.39 0.71
C PRO A 317 20.39 19.83 0.91
N THR A 318 19.30 19.97 1.66
CA THR A 318 18.67 21.26 1.94
C THR A 318 19.23 21.92 3.21
N ALA A 319 18.95 23.21 3.40
CA ALA A 319 19.21 23.88 4.66
C ALA A 319 18.36 23.26 5.79
N PRO A 320 18.84 23.25 7.06
CA PRO A 320 18.06 22.81 8.20
C PRO A 320 16.67 23.47 8.25
N GLY A 321 15.63 22.67 8.48
CA GLY A 321 14.24 23.15 8.51
C GLY A 321 13.58 23.34 7.13
N VAL A 322 14.27 23.02 6.03
CA VAL A 322 13.70 23.03 4.68
C VAL A 322 13.66 21.61 4.13
N VAL A 323 12.52 21.22 3.57
CA VAL A 323 12.37 19.94 2.85
C VAL A 323 11.91 20.24 1.43
N ARG A 324 12.58 19.65 0.45
CA ARG A 324 12.29 19.85 -0.97
C ARG A 324 11.55 18.64 -1.51
N LEU A 325 10.43 18.90 -2.19
CA LEU A 325 9.56 17.88 -2.77
C LEU A 325 9.38 18.17 -4.25
N VAL A 326 9.68 17.18 -5.10
CA VAL A 326 9.35 17.21 -6.53
C VAL A 326 8.15 16.32 -6.73
N VAL A 327 7.03 16.91 -7.12
CA VAL A 327 5.73 16.21 -7.22
C VAL A 327 5.21 16.35 -8.63
N ASN A 328 4.82 15.21 -9.23
CA ASN A 328 4.10 15.19 -10.49
C ASN A 328 2.60 15.13 -10.20
N CYS A 329 1.84 16.12 -10.65
CA CYS A 329 0.38 16.13 -10.53
C CYS A 329 -0.28 16.90 -11.68
N PRO A 330 -1.49 16.50 -12.10
CA PRO A 330 -2.34 17.32 -12.97
C PRO A 330 -2.56 18.73 -12.42
N ALA A 331 -2.64 19.74 -13.30
CA ALA A 331 -2.71 21.15 -12.91
C ALA A 331 -3.94 21.48 -12.04
N ASP A 332 -5.05 20.78 -12.27
CA ASP A 332 -6.30 20.86 -11.50
C ASP A 332 -6.16 20.35 -10.05
N LYS A 333 -5.20 19.46 -9.79
CA LYS A 333 -4.96 18.86 -8.47
C LYS A 333 -3.84 19.54 -7.67
N LEU A 334 -3.10 20.47 -8.27
CA LEU A 334 -1.96 21.12 -7.64
C LEU A 334 -2.32 21.83 -6.32
N ALA A 335 -3.49 22.45 -6.24
CA ALA A 335 -3.95 23.12 -5.02
C ALA A 335 -4.22 22.13 -3.88
N ALA A 336 -4.88 21.00 -4.18
CA ALA A 336 -5.17 19.95 -3.22
C ALA A 336 -3.89 19.30 -2.69
N VAL A 337 -2.93 19.01 -3.58
CA VAL A 337 -1.61 18.47 -3.21
C VAL A 337 -0.84 19.43 -2.31
N LYS A 338 -0.84 20.74 -2.61
CA LYS A 338 -0.19 21.76 -1.77
C LYS A 338 -0.80 21.82 -0.37
N GLN A 339 -2.12 21.76 -0.27
CA GLN A 339 -2.82 21.74 1.01
C GLN A 339 -2.48 20.47 1.82
N ALA A 340 -2.54 19.29 1.19
CA ALA A 340 -2.25 18.02 1.84
C ALA A 340 -0.82 17.96 2.42
N ILE A 341 0.18 18.46 1.68
CA ILE A 341 1.55 18.60 2.16
C ILE A 341 1.62 19.57 3.35
N GLY A 342 0.92 20.70 3.26
CA GLY A 342 0.86 21.72 4.30
C GLY A 342 0.27 21.23 5.63
N GLU A 343 -0.71 20.33 5.58
CA GLU A 343 -1.33 19.72 6.77
C GLU A 343 -0.53 18.56 7.37
N THR A 344 0.35 17.96 6.57
CA THR A 344 1.15 16.78 6.92
C THR A 344 2.56 17.13 7.42
N ARG A 345 3.14 18.26 6.98
CA ARG A 345 4.46 18.72 7.43
C ARG A 345 4.46 19.10 8.93
N ALA A 346 5.64 19.04 9.55
CA ALA A 346 5.84 19.57 10.90
C ALA A 346 5.72 21.10 10.92
N ALA A 347 5.22 21.62 12.05
CA ALA A 347 5.37 23.03 12.37
C ALA A 347 6.86 23.41 12.38
N GLY A 348 7.24 24.48 11.67
CA GLY A 348 8.63 24.92 11.53
C GLY A 348 9.40 24.34 10.34
N VAL A 349 8.85 23.38 9.59
CA VAL A 349 9.48 22.86 8.35
C VAL A 349 8.89 23.56 7.12
N LEU A 350 9.72 24.23 6.32
CA LEU A 350 9.31 24.82 5.05
C LEU A 350 9.37 23.78 3.94
N THR A 351 8.25 23.53 3.26
CA THR A 351 8.18 22.66 2.09
C THR A 351 8.30 23.49 0.81
N VAL A 352 9.35 23.26 0.04
CA VAL A 352 9.59 23.97 -1.23
C VAL A 352 9.23 23.07 -2.40
N PHE A 353 8.41 23.61 -3.32
CA PHE A 353 8.00 22.95 -4.56
C PHE A 353 8.98 23.32 -5.67
N GLY A 354 9.67 22.32 -6.22
CA GLY A 354 10.50 22.51 -7.40
C GLY A 354 9.75 22.14 -8.68
N LEU A 355 9.63 23.09 -9.62
CA LEU A 355 9.33 22.81 -11.03
C LEU A 355 10.60 23.09 -11.83
N ALA A 356 11.53 22.15 -11.83
CA ALA A 356 12.70 22.26 -12.70
C ALA A 356 12.25 22.00 -14.14
N GLN A 357 12.53 22.93 -15.06
CA GLN A 357 12.16 22.80 -16.47
C GLN A 357 13.14 23.55 -17.37
N VAL A 358 13.24 23.11 -18.63
CA VAL A 358 13.92 23.86 -19.68
C VAL A 358 12.87 24.65 -20.45
N LEU A 359 13.06 25.95 -20.60
CA LEU A 359 12.18 26.85 -21.33
C LEU A 359 12.84 27.27 -22.63
N ILE A 360 12.15 27.13 -23.76
CA ILE A 360 12.61 27.62 -25.05
C ILE A 360 11.72 28.74 -25.59
N ARG A 361 12.34 29.72 -26.25
CA ARG A 361 11.68 30.78 -27.02
C ARG A 361 12.22 30.81 -28.44
N PRO A 362 11.54 30.14 -29.39
CA PRO A 362 11.93 30.19 -30.80
C PRO A 362 11.42 31.48 -31.45
N ARG A 363 12.20 32.01 -32.40
CA ARG A 363 11.73 32.95 -33.41
C ARG A 363 11.67 32.25 -34.75
N LEU A 364 10.55 32.35 -35.45
CA LEU A 364 10.28 31.57 -36.66
C LEU A 364 10.07 32.46 -37.87
N LYS A 365 10.59 32.02 -39.02
CA LYS A 365 10.19 32.51 -40.34
C LYS A 365 9.34 31.43 -41.00
N VAL A 366 8.10 31.77 -41.34
CA VAL A 366 7.10 30.82 -41.85
C VAL A 366 6.62 31.30 -43.21
N ASN A 367 6.84 30.47 -44.24
CA ASN A 367 6.39 30.72 -45.60
C ASN A 367 4.98 30.15 -45.78
N VAL A 368 4.07 30.97 -46.30
CA VAL A 368 2.69 30.59 -46.57
C VAL A 368 2.39 30.57 -48.06
N ALA A 369 1.54 29.64 -48.48
CA ALA A 369 1.27 29.35 -49.89
C ALA A 369 0.57 30.48 -50.66
N ARG A 370 -0.17 31.32 -49.94
CA ARG A 370 -1.02 32.35 -50.53
C ARG A 370 -0.96 33.61 -49.67
N PRO A 371 -1.10 34.80 -50.28
CA PRO A 371 -1.25 36.03 -49.52
C PRO A 371 -2.51 35.96 -48.64
N LEU A 372 -2.39 36.42 -47.40
CA LEU A 372 -3.41 36.26 -46.37
C LEU A 372 -4.12 37.59 -46.11
N THR A 373 -5.42 37.52 -45.80
CA THR A 373 -6.12 38.71 -45.28
C THR A 373 -5.62 39.01 -43.85
N PRO A 374 -5.69 40.26 -43.38
CA PRO A 374 -5.26 40.60 -42.01
C PRO A 374 -5.92 39.74 -40.92
N LYS A 375 -7.20 39.40 -41.12
CA LYS A 375 -7.94 38.51 -40.22
C LYS A 375 -7.39 37.08 -40.25
N ARG A 376 -7.19 36.51 -41.45
CA ARG A 376 -6.68 35.15 -41.58
C ARG A 376 -5.23 35.01 -41.10
N ARG A 377 -4.45 36.08 -41.25
CA ARG A 377 -3.09 36.18 -40.70
C ARG A 377 -3.07 36.03 -39.18
N ALA A 378 -3.97 36.71 -38.47
CA ALA A 378 -4.07 36.59 -37.02
C ALA A 378 -4.48 35.17 -36.58
N GLU A 379 -5.50 34.60 -37.23
CA GLU A 379 -5.96 33.22 -36.95
C GLU A 379 -4.84 32.18 -37.17
N LEU A 380 -4.04 32.34 -38.24
CA LEU A 380 -2.95 31.44 -38.52
C LEU A 380 -1.81 31.54 -37.50
N LEU A 381 -1.49 32.74 -37.03
CA LEU A 381 -0.49 32.93 -35.97
C LEU A 381 -0.90 32.23 -34.68
N ASP A 382 -2.17 32.36 -34.28
CA ASP A 382 -2.70 31.68 -33.09
C ASP A 382 -2.72 30.15 -33.25
N ALA A 383 -3.02 29.66 -34.46
CA ALA A 383 -2.98 28.24 -34.78
C ALA A 383 -1.55 27.68 -34.70
N ILE A 384 -0.55 28.39 -35.23
CA ILE A 384 0.87 27.99 -35.15
C ILE A 384 1.35 27.97 -33.70
N VAL A 385 1.04 29.01 -32.91
CA VAL A 385 1.39 29.07 -31.48
C VAL A 385 0.76 27.89 -30.72
N SER A 386 -0.51 27.60 -30.98
CA SER A 386 -1.22 26.50 -30.33
C SER A 386 -0.65 25.14 -30.72
N ALA A 387 -0.34 24.93 -32.00
CA ALA A 387 0.26 23.69 -32.50
C ALA A 387 1.64 23.45 -31.88
N LEU A 388 2.50 24.47 -31.83
CA LEU A 388 3.83 24.37 -31.21
C LEU A 388 3.75 24.07 -29.71
N ARG A 389 2.81 24.69 -28.99
CA ARG A 389 2.59 24.38 -27.57
C ARG A 389 2.21 22.92 -27.36
N GLN A 390 1.33 22.38 -28.20
CA GLN A 390 0.93 20.97 -28.12
C GLN A 390 2.08 20.02 -28.45
N ILE A 391 2.90 20.35 -29.45
CA ILE A 391 4.08 19.54 -29.82
C ILE A 391 5.08 19.51 -28.67
N VAL A 392 5.44 20.67 -28.10
CA VAL A 392 6.43 20.75 -27.01
C VAL A 392 5.93 20.08 -25.74
N THR A 393 4.64 20.23 -25.40
CA THR A 393 4.06 19.59 -24.21
C THR A 393 3.98 18.05 -24.34
N ALA A 394 3.99 17.53 -25.57
CA ALA A 394 3.96 16.09 -25.82
C ALA A 394 5.34 15.41 -25.69
N VAL A 395 6.43 16.19 -25.56
CA VAL A 395 7.78 15.65 -25.40
C VAL A 395 7.94 15.07 -23.98
N PRO A 396 8.25 13.76 -23.84
CA PRO A 396 8.58 13.16 -22.56
C PRO A 396 9.76 13.84 -21.86
N PRO A 397 9.74 14.00 -20.52
CA PRO A 397 10.88 14.52 -19.78
C PRO A 397 12.15 13.69 -20.02
N GLY A 398 13.27 14.36 -20.31
CA GLY A 398 14.56 13.72 -20.59
C GLY A 398 14.83 13.39 -22.06
N GLU A 399 13.82 13.44 -22.93
CA GLU A 399 14.02 13.33 -24.36
C GLU A 399 14.51 14.66 -24.94
N SER A 400 15.48 14.61 -25.84
CA SER A 400 16.07 15.81 -26.47
C SER A 400 15.46 16.02 -27.86
N PRO A 401 14.40 16.83 -28.00
CA PRO A 401 13.73 16.98 -29.28
C PRO A 401 14.64 17.68 -30.29
N VAL A 402 14.63 17.18 -31.52
CA VAL A 402 15.39 17.74 -32.65
C VAL A 402 14.58 18.84 -33.33
N GLY A 403 15.24 19.96 -33.65
CA GLY A 403 14.60 21.14 -34.25
C GLY A 403 13.84 20.82 -35.54
N LYS A 404 14.42 19.99 -36.41
CA LYS A 404 13.78 19.53 -37.65
C LYS A 404 12.46 18.79 -37.39
N ASP A 405 12.43 17.89 -36.42
CA ASP A 405 11.22 17.11 -36.09
C ASP A 405 10.10 18.01 -35.57
N LEU A 406 10.44 19.06 -34.81
CA LEU A 406 9.47 20.06 -34.34
C LEU A 406 8.83 20.82 -35.53
N LEU A 407 9.61 21.18 -36.55
CA LEU A 407 9.12 21.86 -37.75
C LEU A 407 8.30 20.94 -38.65
N ASP A 408 8.70 19.68 -38.78
CA ASP A 408 7.96 18.67 -39.55
C ASP A 408 6.59 18.38 -38.89
N GLN A 409 6.54 18.25 -37.57
CA GLN A 409 5.28 18.13 -36.82
C GLN A 409 4.41 19.38 -36.91
N LEU A 410 5.00 20.58 -36.92
CA LEU A 410 4.25 21.82 -37.13
C LEU A 410 3.58 21.82 -38.51
N LYS A 411 4.32 21.49 -39.57
CA LYS A 411 3.81 21.40 -40.94
C LYS A 411 2.70 20.36 -41.08
N ALA A 412 2.82 19.22 -40.39
CA ALA A 412 1.78 18.20 -40.36
C ALA A 412 0.48 18.69 -39.69
N ARG A 413 0.57 19.54 -38.65
CA ARG A 413 -0.58 20.07 -37.91
C ARG A 413 -1.20 21.32 -38.53
N VAL A 414 -0.43 22.10 -39.28
CA VAL A 414 -0.87 23.36 -39.91
C VAL A 414 -0.59 23.31 -41.42
N PRO A 415 -1.53 22.79 -42.23
CA PRO A 415 -1.33 22.56 -43.67
C PRO A 415 -1.01 23.80 -44.50
N GLU A 416 -1.31 24.98 -43.97
CA GLU A 416 -1.09 26.28 -44.62
C GLU A 416 0.38 26.72 -44.58
N VAL A 417 1.20 26.07 -43.75
CA VAL A 417 2.66 26.27 -43.66
C VAL A 417 3.35 25.48 -44.77
N GLN A 418 3.98 26.17 -45.73
CA GLN A 418 4.75 25.50 -46.79
C GLN A 418 6.16 25.12 -46.31
N ALA A 419 6.82 26.05 -45.65
CA ALA A 419 8.13 25.90 -45.06
C ALA A 419 8.21 26.75 -43.79
N ALA A 420 8.92 26.26 -42.79
CA ALA A 420 9.23 27.00 -41.58
C ALA A 420 10.71 26.79 -41.25
N ARG A 421 11.35 27.83 -40.74
CA ARG A 421 12.73 27.76 -40.23
C ARG A 421 12.87 28.59 -38.97
N PHE A 422 13.81 28.20 -38.11
CA PHE A 422 14.19 29.04 -36.97
C PHE A 422 15.02 30.22 -37.49
N ALA A 423 14.69 31.41 -37.01
CA ALA A 423 15.50 32.61 -37.18
C ALA A 423 16.37 32.85 -35.95
N ASP A 424 15.92 32.37 -34.78
CA ASP A 424 16.65 32.42 -33.52
C ASP A 424 16.02 31.40 -32.57
N LEU A 425 16.79 30.93 -31.59
CA LEU A 425 16.31 30.09 -30.51
C LEU A 425 17.01 30.47 -29.22
N MET A 426 16.22 30.87 -28.23
CA MET A 426 16.72 31.14 -26.89
C MET A 426 16.26 30.05 -25.93
N ALA A 427 17.14 29.65 -25.02
CA ALA A 427 16.84 28.67 -23.99
C ALA A 427 17.17 29.22 -22.59
N TRP A 428 16.35 28.84 -21.62
CA TRP A 428 16.56 29.10 -20.20
C TRP A 428 16.34 27.83 -19.41
N THR A 429 17.06 27.69 -18.31
CA THR A 429 16.70 26.78 -17.24
C THR A 429 15.89 27.53 -16.21
N ILE A 430 14.81 26.91 -15.75
CA ILE A 430 14.12 27.30 -14.53
C ILE A 430 14.50 26.24 -13.52
N ASP A 431 15.25 26.65 -12.50
CA ASP A 431 15.63 25.75 -11.44
C ASP A 431 14.47 25.51 -10.47
N ASP A 432 14.70 24.63 -9.51
CA ASP A 432 13.73 24.25 -8.49
C ASP A 432 13.35 25.38 -7.50
N THR A 433 13.90 26.59 -7.67
CA THR A 433 13.53 27.81 -6.95
C THR A 433 12.72 28.78 -7.81
N GLY A 434 12.49 28.44 -9.09
CA GLY A 434 11.86 29.33 -10.07
C GLY A 434 12.83 30.36 -10.65
N LYS A 435 14.13 30.29 -10.33
CA LYS A 435 15.12 31.21 -10.87
C LYS A 435 15.39 30.84 -12.32
N ARG A 436 15.16 31.82 -13.20
CA ARG A 436 15.37 31.72 -14.64
C ARG A 436 16.82 32.11 -14.96
N THR A 437 17.57 31.20 -15.57
CA THR A 437 18.95 31.43 -16.02
C THR A 437 19.06 31.12 -17.51
N GLN A 438 19.70 32.00 -18.28
CA GLN A 438 19.90 31.77 -19.72
C GLN A 438 20.86 30.60 -19.91
N ALA A 439 20.50 29.65 -20.78
CA ALA A 439 21.16 28.36 -20.90
C ALA A 439 21.37 27.98 -22.37
N ARG A 440 22.22 28.75 -23.08
CA ARG A 440 22.52 28.52 -24.52
C ARG A 440 23.15 27.15 -24.76
N ASP A 441 23.89 26.63 -23.78
CA ASP A 441 24.52 25.30 -23.77
C ASP A 441 23.51 24.14 -23.87
N ARG A 442 22.22 24.39 -23.62
CA ARG A 442 21.15 23.40 -23.81
C ARG A 442 20.77 23.23 -25.27
N ILE A 443 21.10 24.18 -26.13
CA ILE A 443 20.91 24.09 -27.58
C ILE A 443 22.19 23.46 -28.14
N GLN A 444 22.11 22.17 -28.45
CA GLN A 444 23.26 21.37 -28.86
C GLN A 444 23.17 21.02 -30.33
N ALA A 445 24.29 20.95 -31.02
CA ALA A 445 24.33 20.40 -32.37
C ALA A 445 23.89 18.93 -32.33
N VAL A 446 23.17 18.48 -33.36
CA VAL A 446 22.80 17.05 -33.45
C VAL A 446 24.09 16.23 -33.55
N PRO A 447 24.31 15.21 -32.69
CA PRO A 447 25.53 14.42 -32.70
C PRO A 447 25.74 13.75 -34.07
N ASN A 448 26.93 13.90 -34.65
CA ASN A 448 27.32 13.12 -35.81
C ASN A 448 27.59 11.68 -35.36
N PRO A 449 26.93 10.66 -35.92
CA PRO A 449 27.14 9.25 -35.54
C PRO A 449 28.60 8.76 -35.72
N ASP A 450 29.42 9.46 -36.53
CA ASP A 450 30.82 9.10 -36.79
C ASP A 450 31.85 9.88 -35.94
N ALA A 451 31.42 10.79 -35.06
CA ALA A 451 32.32 11.64 -34.26
C ALA A 451 32.84 10.94 -33.00
N THR A 452 34.15 10.98 -32.77
CA THR A 452 34.85 10.28 -31.68
C THR A 452 34.80 10.99 -30.32
N SER A 453 33.93 11.99 -30.14
CA SER A 453 33.77 12.74 -28.89
C SER A 453 32.33 12.70 -28.39
N PRO A 454 32.05 12.18 -27.19
CA PRO A 454 30.71 12.09 -26.61
C PRO A 454 30.24 13.40 -25.94
N ALA A 455 31.05 14.47 -25.99
CA ALA A 455 30.72 15.72 -25.32
C ALA A 455 29.74 16.56 -26.16
N PRO A 456 28.67 17.10 -25.55
CA PRO A 456 27.70 17.93 -26.26
C PRO A 456 28.36 19.23 -26.76
N VAL A 457 28.27 19.46 -28.07
CA VAL A 457 28.76 20.68 -28.72
C VAL A 457 27.59 21.68 -28.83
N PRO A 458 27.74 22.96 -28.41
CA PRO A 458 26.72 23.97 -28.61
C PRO A 458 26.40 24.16 -30.10
N ALA A 459 25.11 24.31 -30.44
CA ALA A 459 24.70 24.57 -31.82
C ALA A 459 25.20 25.94 -32.29
N THR A 460 25.70 26.00 -33.52
CA THR A 460 26.00 27.26 -34.19
C THR A 460 24.71 27.93 -34.70
N ASP A 461 24.79 29.20 -35.07
CA ASP A 461 23.63 29.91 -35.63
C ASP A 461 23.18 29.28 -36.96
N ASP A 462 24.12 28.74 -37.75
CA ASP A 462 23.82 27.98 -38.97
C ASP A 462 23.09 26.66 -38.66
N ASP A 463 23.47 25.96 -37.59
CA ASP A 463 22.77 24.74 -37.14
C ASP A 463 21.34 25.05 -36.70
N VAL A 464 21.14 26.19 -36.01
CA VAL A 464 19.82 26.66 -35.58
C VAL A 464 18.96 27.00 -36.79
N GLU A 465 19.47 27.76 -37.76
CA GLU A 465 18.74 28.09 -38.98
C GLU A 465 18.40 26.85 -39.83
N ALA A 466 19.29 25.86 -39.88
CA ALA A 466 19.08 24.58 -40.56
C ALA A 466 18.14 23.62 -39.80
N GLY A 467 17.81 23.91 -38.54
CA GLY A 467 17.06 23.01 -37.66
C GLY A 467 17.86 21.77 -37.20
N ALA A 468 19.18 21.79 -37.39
CA ALA A 468 20.13 20.72 -37.06
C ALA A 468 20.64 20.82 -35.60
N PHE A 469 19.73 21.11 -34.67
CA PHE A 469 20.00 21.16 -33.24
C PHE A 469 19.07 20.23 -32.46
N GLN A 470 19.47 19.89 -31.24
CA GLN A 470 18.63 19.24 -30.23
C GLN A 470 18.60 20.07 -28.95
N VAL A 471 17.48 20.05 -28.24
CA VAL A 471 17.34 20.74 -26.95
C VAL A 471 17.53 19.74 -25.83
N SER A 472 18.62 19.87 -25.07
CA SER A 472 18.86 19.01 -23.91
C SER A 472 17.88 19.34 -22.78
N THR A 473 17.07 18.37 -22.41
CA THR A 473 16.07 18.45 -21.33
C THR A 473 16.56 17.80 -20.04
N THR A 474 17.88 17.79 -19.82
CA THR A 474 18.48 17.30 -18.57
C THR A 474 19.10 18.45 -17.78
N LEU A 475 18.90 18.44 -16.47
CA LEU A 475 19.38 19.45 -15.53
C LEU A 475 20.07 18.74 -14.37
N GLY A 476 21.40 18.87 -14.27
CA GLY A 476 22.19 18.16 -13.26
C GLY A 476 22.10 16.62 -13.36
N GLY A 477 21.85 16.07 -14.56
CA GLY A 477 21.66 14.63 -14.79
C GLY A 477 20.21 14.14 -14.69
N ASN A 478 19.30 14.97 -14.20
CA ASN A 478 17.89 14.61 -14.05
C ASN A 478 17.06 15.01 -15.28
N PRO A 479 16.12 14.16 -15.74
CA PRO A 479 15.19 14.50 -16.82
C PRO A 479 14.17 15.54 -16.33
N VAL A 480 14.03 16.64 -17.07
CA VAL A 480 13.09 17.73 -16.77
C VAL A 480 12.17 18.00 -17.96
N PRO A 481 10.93 18.50 -17.75
CA PRO A 481 10.04 18.86 -18.84
C PRO A 481 10.56 20.05 -19.66
N LEU A 482 10.22 20.06 -20.95
CA LEU A 482 10.43 21.18 -21.87
C LEU A 482 9.18 22.06 -21.92
N ALA A 483 9.36 23.36 -21.76
CA ALA A 483 8.31 24.37 -21.81
C ALA A 483 8.55 25.34 -22.99
N LEU A 484 7.47 25.83 -23.60
CA LEU A 484 7.51 26.75 -24.73
C LEU A 484 7.00 28.14 -24.34
N GLU A 485 7.84 29.15 -24.51
CA GLU A 485 7.47 30.56 -24.48
C GLU A 485 7.45 31.10 -25.91
N ILE A 486 6.27 31.29 -26.48
CA ILE A 486 6.12 31.87 -27.82
C ILE A 486 4.93 32.82 -27.87
N GLN A 487 5.12 33.95 -28.54
CA GLN A 487 4.08 34.93 -28.85
C GLN A 487 3.91 35.07 -30.37
N PRO A 488 2.75 35.53 -30.87
CA PRO A 488 2.55 35.80 -32.30
C PRO A 488 3.62 36.72 -32.91
N THR A 489 4.20 37.63 -32.13
CA THR A 489 5.28 38.55 -32.56
C THR A 489 6.63 37.85 -32.79
N ASP A 490 6.82 36.64 -32.26
CA ASP A 490 8.02 35.84 -32.49
C ASP A 490 7.98 35.10 -33.85
N ILE A 491 6.87 35.21 -34.59
CA ILE A 491 6.66 34.55 -35.88
C ILE A 491 6.56 35.59 -37.00
N LEU A 492 7.47 35.52 -37.96
CA LEU A 492 7.43 36.28 -39.20
C LEU A 492 6.80 35.45 -40.31
N LEU A 493 5.60 35.83 -40.74
CA LEU A 493 4.95 35.26 -41.92
C LEU A 493 5.48 35.92 -43.19
N LEU A 494 5.96 35.09 -44.11
CA LEU A 494 6.47 35.47 -45.41
C LEU A 494 5.46 35.00 -46.47
N GLU A 495 4.89 35.97 -47.18
CA GLU A 495 3.90 35.74 -48.24
C GLU A 495 4.61 35.78 -49.60
N GLY A 496 4.78 34.62 -50.23
CA GLY A 496 5.11 34.46 -51.64
C GLY A 496 6.27 35.28 -52.22
N THR A 497 7.50 34.74 -52.12
CA THR A 497 8.32 34.39 -53.29
C THR A 497 9.26 33.26 -52.87
N SER A 498 9.26 32.14 -53.61
CA SER A 498 10.38 31.18 -53.51
C SER A 498 11.70 31.90 -53.78
N PRO A 499 12.83 31.48 -53.19
CA PRO A 499 14.12 31.74 -53.81
C PRO A 499 14.19 31.13 -55.21
#